data_AF-A0A9X3F5Z0-F1
#
_entry.id   AF-A0A9X3F5Z0-F1
#
_cell.length_a   1.000
_cell.length_b   1.000
_cell.length_c   1.000
_cell.angle_alpha   90.00
_cell.angle_beta   90.00
_cell.angle_gamma   90.00
#
_symmetry.space_group_name_H-M   'P 1'
#
loop_
_entity.id
_entity.type
_entity.pdbx_description
1 polymer ?
#
loop_
_entity_poly.entity_id
_entity_poly.type
_entity_poly.pdbx_seq_one_letter_code
_entity_poly.pdbx_strand_id
1 'polypeptide(L)'
;MNTTKSFYLKLTLLLFGFTFIFSYNSFAGHSLQVDFGSTAEANISTSNFSFDKIWGYIVSLLGPGVAFYAVLIARPLLRNKLIENHVTQRIDQIHNSNSEVRLYCQQLISNYTPSIYKHDKFGDEDLKKIIRDIEKGYLITQDSSSEVATLMYFLKNTLQQYGRRFNYYEQKFHVFSSDIFPFVINVLNRVVMYSTQVIPIPASTDISNVDLIVKPLSRFVTDGKMSKFKNYRLGVNYDKDSASCLIYTDMVNQTSLQHLKECASIVISSTRAIAKLLYLRDIYIPLIWGSKKYPKDALFRIELTLVGFDENTNVSIEGGESNKTVVLYYSNLSNFGYSPKLTEETFVKNFLDDWLKIENFKFPKPIKFAYVTDEMIKVEVDRIELQEIFNTYKRKIRNNLRIKNNSESMLERLWKYICRN
;
A
#
# COMPACT_ATOMS: atom_id res chain seq x y z
N MET A 1 -31.08 -69.86 9.91
CA MET A 1 -30.78 -68.83 8.89
C MET A 1 -31.17 -67.47 9.44
N ASN A 2 -30.23 -66.51 9.48
CA ASN A 2 -30.35 -65.22 10.17
C ASN A 2 -31.34 -64.25 9.47
N THR A 3 -32.63 -64.38 9.75
CA THR A 3 -33.69 -63.48 9.26
C THR A 3 -33.60 -62.07 9.84
N THR A 4 -33.07 -61.94 11.07
CA THR A 4 -32.86 -60.64 11.73
C THR A 4 -31.80 -59.78 11.06
N LYS A 5 -30.67 -60.35 10.61
CA LYS A 5 -29.64 -59.58 9.87
C LYS A 5 -30.15 -59.05 8.52
N SER A 6 -31.02 -59.80 7.84
CA SER A 6 -31.65 -59.35 6.59
C SER A 6 -32.60 -58.18 6.81
N PHE A 7 -33.34 -58.18 7.92
CA PHE A 7 -34.28 -57.10 8.27
C PHE A 7 -33.55 -55.78 8.57
N TYR A 8 -32.49 -55.81 9.38
CA TYR A 8 -31.72 -54.59 9.69
C TYR A 8 -30.98 -54.02 8.49
N LEU A 9 -30.48 -54.86 7.58
CA LEU A 9 -29.88 -54.42 6.31
C LEU A 9 -30.92 -53.75 5.39
N LYS A 10 -32.12 -54.31 5.31
CA LYS A 10 -33.23 -53.74 4.54
C LYS A 10 -33.70 -52.41 5.14
N LEU A 11 -33.81 -52.32 6.47
CA LEU A 11 -34.24 -51.10 7.16
C LEU A 11 -33.21 -49.97 7.02
N THR A 12 -31.91 -50.28 7.10
CA THR A 12 -30.83 -49.29 6.92
C THR A 12 -30.75 -48.77 5.49
N LEU A 13 -30.93 -49.63 4.48
CA LEU A 13 -31.03 -49.20 3.08
C LEU A 13 -32.27 -48.35 2.81
N LEU A 14 -33.40 -48.67 3.45
CA LEU A 14 -34.65 -47.90 3.35
C LEU A 14 -34.52 -46.52 4.01
N LEU A 15 -33.84 -46.44 5.17
CA LEU A 15 -33.50 -45.18 5.82
C LEU A 15 -32.53 -44.32 4.99
N PHE A 16 -31.55 -44.94 4.33
CA PHE A 16 -30.64 -44.24 3.40
C PHE A 16 -31.38 -43.73 2.14
N GLY A 17 -32.37 -44.48 1.65
CA GLY A 17 -33.25 -44.02 0.57
C GLY A 17 -34.12 -42.83 0.99
N PHE A 18 -34.71 -42.88 2.20
CA PHE A 18 -35.53 -41.79 2.73
C PHE A 18 -34.74 -40.51 2.99
N THR A 19 -33.50 -40.60 3.50
CA THR A 19 -32.65 -39.41 3.66
C THR A 19 -32.30 -38.78 2.32
N PHE A 20 -32.11 -39.57 1.25
CA PHE A 20 -31.92 -39.05 -0.09
C PHE A 20 -33.17 -38.33 -0.64
N ILE A 21 -34.36 -38.90 -0.44
CA ILE A 21 -35.64 -38.30 -0.90
C ILE A 21 -35.95 -37.00 -0.15
N PHE A 22 -35.77 -36.96 1.17
CA PHE A 22 -36.00 -35.74 1.96
C PHE A 22 -34.94 -34.66 1.69
N SER A 23 -33.70 -35.04 1.39
CA SER A 23 -32.65 -34.09 0.99
C SER A 23 -32.91 -33.51 -0.41
N TYR A 24 -33.49 -34.31 -1.31
CA TYR A 24 -33.88 -33.86 -2.65
C TYR A 24 -35.03 -32.84 -2.62
N ASN A 25 -36.05 -33.09 -1.78
CA ASN A 25 -37.18 -32.16 -1.61
C ASN A 25 -36.79 -30.83 -0.94
N SER A 26 -35.75 -30.81 -0.10
CA SER A 26 -35.27 -29.56 0.52
C SER A 26 -34.45 -28.68 -0.45
N PHE A 27 -33.86 -29.28 -1.51
CA PHE A 27 -33.07 -28.56 -2.51
C PHE A 27 -33.88 -28.19 -3.77
N ALA A 28 -34.98 -28.89 -4.06
CA ALA A 28 -35.84 -28.65 -5.22
C ALA A 28 -36.96 -27.60 -4.99
N GLY A 29 -37.00 -26.95 -3.82
CA GLY A 29 -38.02 -25.96 -3.45
C GLY A 29 -38.03 -24.65 -4.25
N HIS A 30 -37.25 -24.51 -5.33
CA HIS A 30 -37.26 -23.31 -6.17
C HIS A 30 -37.43 -23.55 -7.67
N SER A 31 -37.59 -24.78 -8.14
CA SER A 31 -37.90 -25.02 -9.54
C SER A 31 -38.62 -26.35 -9.71
N LEU A 32 -39.91 -26.29 -10.00
CA LEU A 32 -40.72 -27.20 -10.81
C LEU A 32 -42.17 -27.23 -10.28
N GLN A 33 -42.95 -26.22 -10.66
CA GLN A 33 -44.37 -26.45 -10.98
C GLN A 33 -44.40 -27.24 -12.27
N VAL A 34 -44.35 -28.57 -12.17
CA VAL A 34 -44.74 -29.47 -13.26
C VAL A 34 -45.67 -30.50 -12.66
N ASP A 35 -46.95 -30.24 -12.88
CA ASP A 35 -48.03 -31.20 -13.09
C ASP A 35 -47.92 -32.55 -12.38
N PHE A 36 -48.35 -32.59 -11.12
CA PHE A 36 -48.69 -33.83 -10.40
C PHE A 36 -50.18 -34.18 -10.54
N GLY A 37 -50.80 -33.81 -11.67
CA GLY A 37 -52.23 -34.02 -11.93
C GLY A 37 -52.63 -35.42 -12.43
N SER A 38 -51.68 -36.31 -12.77
CA SER A 38 -52.02 -37.56 -13.46
C SER A 38 -51.62 -38.86 -12.74
N THR A 39 -51.30 -38.82 -11.44
CA THR A 39 -50.96 -40.03 -10.67
C THR A 39 -51.85 -40.26 -9.44
N ALA A 40 -52.96 -39.53 -9.30
CA ALA A 40 -53.90 -39.70 -8.20
C ALA A 40 -54.98 -40.79 -8.42
N GLU A 41 -55.02 -41.44 -9.60
CA GLU A 41 -55.93 -42.56 -9.86
C GLU A 41 -55.16 -43.83 -10.23
N ALA A 42 -54.44 -44.38 -9.27
CA ALA A 42 -54.00 -45.77 -9.32
C ALA A 42 -54.37 -46.44 -8.00
N ASN A 43 -55.52 -47.12 -8.03
CA ASN A 43 -56.04 -48.05 -7.04
C ASN A 43 -54.97 -48.67 -6.15
N ILE A 44 -55.00 -48.34 -4.85
CA ILE A 44 -54.25 -49.03 -3.81
C ILE A 44 -54.97 -50.36 -3.53
N SER A 45 -54.81 -51.31 -4.45
CA SER A 45 -54.92 -52.73 -4.11
C SER A 45 -53.59 -53.15 -3.48
N THR A 46 -53.66 -53.46 -2.18
CA THR A 46 -52.59 -54.06 -1.40
C THR A 46 -52.13 -55.39 -2.01
N SER A 47 -51.07 -55.38 -2.82
CA SER A 47 -50.28 -56.58 -3.10
C SER A 47 -48.86 -56.25 -3.58
N ASN A 48 -47.89 -56.83 -2.85
CA ASN A 48 -46.49 -57.04 -3.22
C ASN A 48 -45.68 -55.84 -3.72
N PHE A 49 -45.20 -55.03 -2.76
CA PHE A 49 -43.95 -54.28 -2.91
C PHE A 49 -42.78 -55.29 -3.02
N SER A 50 -42.51 -55.80 -4.22
CA SER A 50 -41.39 -56.71 -4.43
C SER A 50 -40.07 -55.97 -4.23
N PHE A 51 -39.12 -56.63 -3.58
CA PHE A 51 -37.76 -56.10 -3.38
C PHE A 51 -37.12 -55.68 -4.71
N ASP A 52 -37.45 -56.38 -5.80
CA ASP A 52 -36.95 -56.08 -7.15
C ASP A 52 -37.41 -54.71 -7.67
N LYS A 53 -38.63 -54.25 -7.32
CA LYS A 53 -39.08 -52.89 -7.68
C LYS A 53 -38.31 -51.83 -6.89
N ILE A 54 -38.10 -52.03 -5.60
CA ILE A 54 -37.32 -51.10 -4.75
C ILE A 54 -35.85 -51.07 -5.21
N TRP A 55 -35.28 -52.24 -5.50
CA TRP A 55 -33.92 -52.37 -6.03
C TRP A 55 -33.78 -51.71 -7.40
N GLY A 56 -34.77 -51.87 -8.29
CA GLY A 56 -34.83 -51.17 -9.58
C GLY A 56 -34.90 -49.65 -9.42
N TYR A 57 -35.64 -49.13 -8.44
CA TYR A 57 -35.64 -47.70 -8.11
C TYR A 57 -34.28 -47.21 -7.58
N ILE A 58 -33.62 -47.98 -6.70
CA ILE A 58 -32.28 -47.64 -6.18
C ILE A 58 -31.24 -47.64 -7.30
N VAL A 59 -31.25 -48.65 -8.18
CA VAL A 59 -30.33 -48.77 -9.31
C VAL A 59 -30.57 -47.66 -10.34
N SER A 60 -31.83 -47.28 -10.60
CA SER A 60 -32.14 -46.15 -11.50
C SER A 60 -31.78 -44.78 -10.93
N LEU A 61 -31.79 -44.61 -9.60
CA LEU A 61 -31.33 -43.40 -8.89
C LEU A 61 -29.80 -43.33 -8.72
N LEU A 62 -29.10 -44.47 -8.77
CA LEU A 62 -27.64 -44.53 -8.62
C LEU A 62 -26.91 -43.76 -9.74
N GLY A 63 -27.34 -43.88 -11.00
CA GLY A 63 -26.75 -43.14 -12.12
C GLY A 63 -26.80 -41.62 -11.94
N PRO A 64 -28.00 -41.02 -11.79
CA PRO A 64 -28.15 -39.59 -11.48
C PRO A 64 -27.48 -39.17 -10.16
N GLY A 65 -27.49 -40.02 -9.14
CA GLY A 65 -26.82 -39.76 -7.86
C GLY A 65 -25.30 -39.67 -7.98
N VAL A 66 -24.67 -40.60 -8.72
CA VAL A 66 -23.23 -40.57 -9.04
C VAL A 66 -22.89 -39.37 -9.91
N ALA A 67 -23.74 -39.03 -10.89
CA ALA A 67 -23.55 -37.83 -11.71
C ALA A 67 -23.62 -36.53 -10.88
N PHE A 68 -24.59 -36.42 -9.97
CA PHE A 68 -24.71 -35.27 -9.06
C PHE A 68 -23.52 -35.16 -8.10
N TYR A 69 -23.09 -36.30 -7.55
CA TYR A 69 -21.89 -36.37 -6.71
C TYR A 69 -20.62 -35.97 -7.50
N ALA A 70 -20.49 -36.44 -8.74
CA ALA A 70 -19.41 -36.03 -9.64
C ALA A 70 -19.44 -34.52 -9.92
N VAL A 71 -20.61 -33.91 -10.11
CA VAL A 71 -20.75 -32.45 -10.25
C VAL A 71 -20.34 -31.70 -8.98
N LEU A 72 -20.74 -32.20 -7.80
CA LEU A 72 -20.37 -31.61 -6.52
C LEU A 72 -18.85 -31.64 -6.27
N ILE A 73 -18.18 -32.73 -6.66
CA ILE A 73 -16.72 -32.86 -6.58
C ILE A 73 -16.00 -32.07 -7.69
N ALA A 74 -16.55 -32.06 -8.91
CA ALA A 74 -15.94 -31.37 -10.03
C ALA A 74 -15.98 -29.84 -9.87
N ARG A 75 -17.03 -29.29 -9.23
CA ARG A 75 -17.20 -27.85 -9.03
C ARG A 75 -16.02 -27.17 -8.31
N PRO A 76 -15.54 -27.64 -7.13
CA PRO A 76 -14.38 -27.03 -6.47
C PRO A 76 -13.09 -27.23 -7.29
N LEU A 77 -12.92 -28.36 -7.97
CA LEU A 77 -11.75 -28.63 -8.83
C LEU A 77 -11.70 -27.67 -10.03
N LEU A 78 -12.83 -27.50 -10.73
CA LEU A 78 -12.96 -26.55 -11.84
C LEU A 78 -12.70 -25.12 -11.38
N ARG A 79 -13.26 -24.72 -10.24
CA ARG A 79 -13.02 -23.39 -9.66
C ARG A 79 -11.54 -23.18 -9.36
N ASN A 80 -10.86 -24.15 -8.74
CA ASN A 80 -9.44 -24.05 -8.44
C ASN A 80 -8.61 -23.96 -9.72
N LYS A 81 -8.94 -24.74 -10.76
CA LYS A 81 -8.25 -24.69 -12.05
C LYS A 81 -8.44 -23.36 -12.77
N LEU A 82 -9.64 -22.79 -12.73
CA LEU A 82 -9.90 -21.46 -13.31
C LEU A 82 -9.12 -20.36 -12.58
N ILE A 83 -9.01 -20.45 -11.26
CA ILE A 83 -8.21 -19.51 -10.46
C ILE A 83 -6.71 -19.67 -10.80
N GLU A 84 -6.21 -20.90 -10.86
CA GLU A 84 -4.83 -21.19 -11.24
C GLU A 84 -4.51 -20.62 -12.63
N ASN A 85 -5.34 -20.91 -13.63
CA ASN A 85 -5.17 -20.39 -14.98
C ASN A 85 -5.18 -18.85 -15.02
N HIS A 86 -6.08 -18.21 -14.26
CA HIS A 86 -6.13 -16.76 -14.16
C HIS A 86 -4.85 -16.19 -13.53
N VAL A 87 -4.35 -16.81 -12.46
CA VAL A 87 -3.10 -16.40 -11.80
C VAL A 87 -1.91 -16.57 -12.74
N THR A 88 -1.80 -17.69 -13.46
CA THR A 88 -0.74 -17.92 -14.45
C THR A 88 -0.75 -16.87 -15.55
N GLN A 89 -1.92 -16.63 -16.17
CA GLN A 89 -2.05 -15.59 -17.20
C GLN A 89 -1.65 -14.21 -16.70
N ARG A 90 -2.00 -13.87 -15.46
CA ARG A 90 -1.61 -12.59 -14.86
C ARG A 90 -0.12 -12.52 -14.56
N ILE A 91 0.50 -13.60 -14.11
CA ILE A 91 1.96 -13.67 -13.91
C ILE A 91 2.69 -13.46 -15.25
N ASP A 92 2.23 -14.10 -16.33
CA ASP A 92 2.81 -13.94 -17.66
C ASP A 92 2.67 -12.50 -18.18
N GLN A 93 1.50 -11.88 -17.97
CA GLN A 93 1.27 -10.47 -18.29
C GLN A 93 2.24 -9.53 -17.53
N ILE A 94 2.44 -9.77 -16.23
CA ILE A 94 3.38 -8.98 -15.41
C ILE A 94 4.81 -9.18 -15.89
N HIS A 95 5.20 -10.41 -16.22
CA HIS A 95 6.55 -10.69 -16.71
C HIS A 95 6.82 -9.96 -18.04
N ASN A 96 5.86 -9.99 -18.97
CA ASN A 96 5.95 -9.27 -20.23
C ASN A 96 6.02 -7.75 -20.02
N SER A 97 5.13 -7.22 -19.16
CA SER A 97 5.10 -5.79 -18.82
C SER A 97 6.40 -5.36 -18.13
N ASN A 98 6.92 -6.14 -17.18
CA ASN A 98 8.19 -5.88 -16.53
C ASN A 98 9.35 -5.84 -17.53
N SER A 99 9.36 -6.73 -18.53
CA SER A 99 10.37 -6.72 -19.58
C SER A 99 10.31 -5.46 -20.43
N GLU A 100 9.10 -5.00 -20.79
CA GLU A 100 8.88 -3.76 -21.53
C GLU A 100 9.33 -2.54 -20.72
N VAL A 101 8.92 -2.44 -19.45
CA VAL A 101 9.35 -1.38 -18.53
C VAL A 101 10.86 -1.35 -18.40
N ARG A 102 11.51 -2.51 -18.25
CA ARG A 102 12.97 -2.63 -18.15
C ARG A 102 13.66 -2.01 -19.37
N LEU A 103 13.23 -2.41 -20.56
CA LEU A 103 13.80 -1.90 -21.82
C LEU A 103 13.60 -0.39 -21.94
N TYR A 104 12.39 0.10 -21.64
CA TYR A 104 12.09 1.53 -21.69
C TYR A 104 12.91 2.34 -20.68
N CYS A 105 13.01 1.89 -19.43
CA CYS A 105 13.83 2.55 -18.41
C CYS A 105 15.31 2.56 -18.80
N GLN A 106 15.84 1.46 -19.36
CA GLN A 106 17.22 1.41 -19.87
C GLN A 106 17.45 2.40 -21.01
N GLN A 107 16.50 2.56 -21.92
CA GLN A 107 16.57 3.58 -22.98
C GLN A 107 16.61 5.00 -22.38
N LEU A 108 15.74 5.31 -21.40
CA LEU A 108 15.77 6.60 -20.72
C LEU A 108 17.09 6.86 -20.00
N ILE A 109 17.61 5.86 -19.27
CA ILE A 109 18.91 5.97 -18.61
C ILE A 109 20.00 6.27 -19.64
N SER A 110 20.03 5.55 -20.76
CA SER A 110 21.01 5.78 -21.82
C SER A 110 20.87 7.17 -22.46
N ASN A 111 19.65 7.70 -22.57
CA ASN A 111 19.40 9.03 -23.14
C ASN A 111 19.82 10.17 -22.21
N TYR A 112 19.64 10.00 -20.89
CA TYR A 112 19.89 11.06 -19.91
C TYR A 112 21.29 11.04 -19.29
N THR A 113 21.96 9.88 -19.28
CA THR A 113 23.33 9.74 -18.74
C THR A 113 24.32 10.73 -19.36
N PRO A 114 24.35 10.95 -20.70
CA PRO A 114 25.28 11.92 -21.29
C PRO A 114 25.10 13.35 -20.77
N SER A 115 23.86 13.77 -20.46
CA SER A 115 23.55 15.12 -19.97
C SER A 115 24.10 15.38 -18.55
N ILE A 116 24.35 14.33 -17.77
CA ILE A 116 24.99 14.47 -16.45
C ILE A 116 26.42 14.97 -16.60
N TYR A 117 27.19 14.39 -17.52
CA TYR A 117 28.61 14.72 -17.70
C TYR A 117 28.84 16.05 -18.40
N LYS A 118 27.87 16.52 -19.20
CA LYS A 118 27.95 17.83 -19.87
C LYS A 118 27.72 19.00 -18.92
N HIS A 119 27.06 18.77 -17.78
CA HIS A 119 26.71 19.82 -16.82
C HIS A 119 25.92 20.99 -17.44
N ASP A 120 25.11 20.72 -18.47
CA ASP A 120 24.33 21.75 -19.15
C ASP A 120 23.27 22.36 -18.20
N LYS A 121 23.01 23.67 -18.35
CA LYS A 121 21.92 24.35 -17.62
C LYS A 121 20.60 23.64 -17.92
N PHE A 122 19.87 23.27 -16.88
CA PHE A 122 18.59 22.58 -17.01
C PHE A 122 17.46 23.59 -17.17
N GLY A 123 16.72 23.50 -18.28
CA GLY A 123 15.62 24.42 -18.60
C GLY A 123 14.23 23.83 -18.46
N ASP A 124 13.21 24.67 -18.62
CA ASP A 124 11.79 24.27 -18.56
C ASP A 124 11.43 23.25 -19.66
N GLU A 125 12.06 23.36 -20.84
CA GLU A 125 11.87 22.38 -21.92
C GLU A 125 12.46 21.00 -21.59
N ASP A 126 13.59 20.95 -20.88
CA ASP A 126 14.17 19.70 -20.38
C ASP A 126 13.25 19.06 -19.34
N LEU A 127 12.67 19.89 -18.46
CA LEU A 127 11.70 19.44 -17.46
C LEU A 127 10.42 18.90 -18.09
N LYS A 128 9.86 19.60 -19.08
CA LYS A 128 8.69 19.13 -19.84
C LYS A 128 9.00 17.83 -20.59
N LYS A 129 10.21 17.70 -21.13
CA LYS A 129 10.64 16.47 -21.82
C LYS A 129 10.71 15.30 -20.84
N ILE A 130 11.39 15.45 -19.71
CA ILE A 130 11.54 14.37 -18.74
C ILE A 130 10.21 13.97 -18.10
N ILE A 131 9.32 14.93 -17.80
CA ILE A 131 7.98 14.63 -17.29
C ILE A 131 7.19 13.78 -18.29
N ARG A 132 7.23 14.13 -19.59
CA ARG A 132 6.56 13.37 -20.66
C ARG A 132 7.13 11.96 -20.80
N ASP A 133 8.46 11.83 -20.76
CA ASP A 133 9.12 10.54 -20.90
C ASP A 133 8.85 9.61 -19.71
N ILE A 134 8.86 10.16 -18.48
CA ILE A 134 8.50 9.42 -17.26
C ILE A 134 7.00 9.08 -17.24
N GLU A 135 6.13 9.96 -17.73
CA GLU A 135 4.70 9.69 -17.84
C GLU A 135 4.40 8.52 -18.78
N LYS A 136 5.06 8.49 -19.95
CA LYS A 136 4.99 7.32 -20.86
C LYS A 136 5.45 6.05 -20.16
N GLY A 137 6.58 6.09 -19.44
CA GLY A 137 7.07 4.95 -18.67
C GLY A 137 6.06 4.49 -17.61
N TYR A 138 5.43 5.42 -16.89
CA TYR A 138 4.41 5.11 -15.90
C TYR A 138 3.18 4.42 -16.49
N LEU A 139 2.73 4.81 -17.68
CA LEU A 139 1.62 4.13 -18.36
C LEU A 139 1.94 2.66 -18.65
N ILE A 140 3.17 2.36 -19.08
CA ILE A 140 3.64 0.97 -19.29
C ILE A 140 3.65 0.20 -17.96
N THR A 141 3.95 0.85 -16.84
CA THR A 141 3.99 0.18 -15.53
C THR A 141 2.64 -0.23 -14.95
N GLN A 142 1.50 0.16 -15.53
CA GLN A 142 0.19 -0.11 -14.91
C GLN A 142 -0.10 -1.61 -14.73
N ASP A 143 0.38 -2.44 -15.66
CA ASP A 143 0.23 -3.90 -15.64
C ASP A 143 1.48 -4.63 -15.09
N SER A 144 2.46 -3.89 -14.59
CA SER A 144 3.71 -4.41 -14.02
C SER A 144 3.59 -4.74 -12.52
N SER A 145 4.69 -5.18 -11.90
CA SER A 145 4.72 -5.42 -10.46
C SER A 145 4.39 -4.14 -9.66
N SER A 146 3.79 -4.32 -8.48
CA SER A 146 3.32 -3.20 -7.67
C SER A 146 4.45 -2.25 -7.27
N GLU A 147 5.63 -2.79 -6.98
CA GLU A 147 6.83 -2.02 -6.65
C GLU A 147 7.28 -1.12 -7.81
N VAL A 148 7.28 -1.66 -9.04
CA VAL A 148 7.65 -0.94 -10.26
C VAL A 148 6.66 0.20 -10.53
N ALA A 149 5.36 -0.11 -10.50
CA ALA A 149 4.30 0.88 -10.68
C ALA A 149 4.36 1.99 -9.63
N THR A 150 4.64 1.63 -8.37
CA THR A 150 4.68 2.57 -7.24
C THR A 150 5.85 3.54 -7.33
N LEU A 151 7.05 3.04 -7.67
CA LEU A 151 8.23 3.91 -7.82
C LEU A 151 8.08 4.86 -9.01
N MET A 152 7.57 4.37 -10.15
CA MET A 152 7.29 5.23 -11.31
C MET A 152 6.21 6.26 -11.03
N TYR A 153 5.16 5.88 -10.28
CA TYR A 153 4.14 6.81 -9.80
C TYR A 153 4.75 7.93 -8.94
N PHE A 154 5.59 7.59 -7.97
CA PHE A 154 6.22 8.59 -7.11
C PHE A 154 7.14 9.51 -7.90
N LEU A 155 7.99 8.96 -8.77
CA LEU A 155 8.89 9.74 -9.62
C LEU A 155 8.13 10.72 -10.51
N LYS A 156 7.11 10.23 -11.23
CA LYS A 156 6.24 11.05 -12.09
C LYS A 156 5.67 12.23 -11.30
N ASN A 157 5.02 11.94 -10.19
CA ASN A 157 4.33 12.97 -9.42
C ASN A 157 5.31 13.94 -8.75
N THR A 158 6.47 13.47 -8.29
CA THR A 158 7.51 14.36 -7.74
C THR A 158 8.01 15.34 -8.79
N LEU A 159 8.29 14.87 -10.01
CA LEU A 159 8.70 15.75 -11.12
C LEU A 159 7.58 16.71 -11.55
N GLN A 160 6.31 16.28 -11.51
CA GLN A 160 5.18 17.16 -11.77
C GLN A 160 5.02 18.25 -10.69
N GLN A 161 5.19 17.91 -9.41
CA GLN A 161 5.19 18.92 -8.34
C GLN A 161 6.36 19.89 -8.48
N TYR A 162 7.53 19.37 -8.83
CA TYR A 162 8.72 20.18 -9.12
C TYR A 162 8.46 21.17 -10.27
N GLY A 163 7.83 20.70 -11.36
CA GLY A 163 7.43 21.53 -12.50
C GLY A 163 6.52 22.71 -12.14
N ARG A 164 5.62 22.56 -11.16
CA ARG A 164 4.73 23.66 -10.74
C ARG A 164 5.47 24.85 -10.15
N ARG A 165 6.66 24.64 -9.59
CA ARG A 165 7.49 25.67 -8.93
C ARG A 165 8.81 25.90 -9.65
N PHE A 166 9.00 25.32 -10.84
CA PHE A 166 10.29 25.32 -11.53
C PHE A 166 10.79 26.73 -11.88
N ASN A 167 9.91 27.61 -12.36
CA ASN A 167 10.29 29.00 -12.68
C ASN A 167 10.92 29.73 -11.48
N TYR A 168 10.38 29.53 -10.27
CA TYR A 168 10.95 30.07 -9.04
C TYR A 168 12.32 29.44 -8.74
N TYR A 169 12.43 28.12 -8.90
CA TYR A 169 13.67 27.41 -8.63
C TYR A 169 14.80 27.76 -9.62
N GLU A 170 14.49 27.88 -10.90
CA GLU A 170 15.44 28.22 -11.96
C GLU A 170 16.03 29.62 -11.72
N GLN A 171 15.18 30.61 -11.41
CA GLN A 171 15.60 31.99 -11.17
C GLN A 171 16.47 32.13 -9.92
N LYS A 172 16.20 31.34 -8.88
CA LYS A 172 16.83 31.50 -7.56
C LYS A 172 18.06 30.62 -7.33
N PHE A 173 18.12 29.43 -7.94
CA PHE A 173 19.13 28.42 -7.60
C PHE A 173 20.01 27.97 -8.78
N HIS A 174 19.71 28.37 -10.02
CA HIS A 174 20.43 27.94 -11.23
C HIS A 174 20.62 26.41 -11.28
N VAL A 175 19.60 25.70 -11.77
CA VAL A 175 19.59 24.24 -11.77
C VAL A 175 20.37 23.66 -12.96
N PHE A 176 21.18 22.63 -12.72
CA PHE A 176 21.93 21.94 -13.77
C PHE A 176 21.43 20.51 -13.98
N SER A 177 21.72 19.99 -15.16
CA SER A 177 21.42 18.61 -15.55
C SER A 177 22.03 17.59 -14.58
N SER A 178 23.21 17.89 -14.04
CA SER A 178 23.90 17.08 -13.04
C SER A 178 23.24 17.05 -11.67
N ASP A 179 22.24 17.89 -11.41
CA ASP A 179 21.54 17.89 -10.13
C ASP A 179 20.30 16.98 -10.17
N ILE A 180 19.53 17.06 -11.27
CA ILE A 180 18.25 16.35 -11.42
C ILE A 180 18.45 14.95 -11.98
N PHE A 181 19.23 14.79 -13.05
CA PHE A 181 19.31 13.50 -13.74
C PHE A 181 19.90 12.37 -12.88
N PRO A 182 20.88 12.60 -11.98
CA PRO A 182 21.33 11.52 -11.09
C PRO A 182 20.20 10.96 -10.22
N PHE A 183 19.33 11.82 -9.68
CA PHE A 183 18.16 11.36 -8.92
C PHE A 183 17.24 10.52 -9.80
N VAL A 184 16.90 11.01 -10.99
CA VAL A 184 15.99 10.32 -11.90
C VAL A 184 16.56 8.97 -12.34
N ILE A 185 17.82 8.94 -12.75
CA ILE A 185 18.52 7.72 -13.16
C ILE A 185 18.62 6.73 -12.00
N ASN A 186 18.87 7.18 -10.78
CA ASN A 186 18.87 6.32 -9.60
C ASN A 186 17.51 5.64 -9.41
N VAL A 187 16.40 6.38 -9.52
CA VAL A 187 15.05 5.81 -9.43
C VAL A 187 14.77 4.84 -10.58
N LEU A 188 15.14 5.19 -11.82
CA LEU A 188 15.00 4.30 -12.98
C LEU A 188 15.82 3.01 -12.82
N ASN A 189 17.04 3.08 -12.31
CA ASN A 189 17.87 1.90 -12.00
C ASN A 189 17.19 1.01 -10.96
N ARG A 190 16.56 1.59 -9.94
CA ARG A 190 15.79 0.83 -8.95
C ARG A 190 14.57 0.16 -9.56
N VAL A 191 13.88 0.84 -10.48
CA VAL A 191 12.76 0.27 -11.25
C VAL A 191 13.24 -0.91 -12.11
N VAL A 192 14.36 -0.77 -12.83
CA VAL A 192 14.98 -1.85 -13.61
C VAL A 192 15.31 -3.05 -12.72
N MET A 193 15.89 -2.83 -11.55
CA MET A 193 16.19 -3.89 -10.60
C MET A 193 14.93 -4.65 -10.17
N TYR A 194 13.87 -3.93 -9.78
CA TYR A 194 12.61 -4.57 -9.37
C TYR A 194 11.88 -5.26 -10.51
N SER A 195 11.93 -4.72 -11.73
CA SER A 195 11.34 -5.37 -12.90
C SER A 195 12.01 -6.71 -13.23
N THR A 196 13.29 -6.89 -12.86
CA THR A 196 14.03 -8.13 -13.12
C THR A 196 13.81 -9.18 -12.02
N GLN A 197 13.64 -8.75 -10.76
CA GLN A 197 13.69 -9.63 -9.59
C GLN A 197 12.32 -9.88 -8.94
N VAL A 198 11.33 -9.03 -9.18
CA VAL A 198 10.04 -9.09 -8.47
C VAL A 198 8.93 -9.54 -9.38
N ILE A 199 8.55 -10.80 -9.20
CA ILE A 199 7.29 -11.35 -9.70
C ILE A 199 6.41 -11.54 -8.45
N PRO A 200 5.30 -10.81 -8.29
CA PRO A 200 4.41 -11.02 -7.17
C PRO A 200 3.74 -12.39 -7.34
N ILE A 201 4.24 -13.41 -6.65
CA ILE A 201 3.59 -14.72 -6.58
C ILE A 201 2.64 -14.67 -5.38
N PRO A 202 1.32 -14.85 -5.56
CA PRO A 202 0.38 -14.82 -4.45
C PRO A 202 0.68 -15.98 -3.50
N ALA A 203 0.87 -15.67 -2.21
CA ALA A 203 1.11 -16.68 -1.18
C ALA A 203 -0.08 -17.64 -1.00
N SER A 204 -1.29 -17.22 -1.38
CA SER A 204 -2.47 -18.09 -1.47
C SER A 204 -3.44 -17.59 -2.54
N THR A 205 -4.26 -18.49 -3.07
CA THR A 205 -5.35 -18.21 -4.02
C THR A 205 -6.63 -17.73 -3.33
N ASP A 206 -6.56 -17.40 -2.05
CA ASP A 206 -7.73 -16.98 -1.27
C ASP A 206 -8.30 -15.67 -1.79
N ILE A 207 -9.61 -15.65 -1.95
CA ILE A 207 -10.36 -14.47 -2.36
C ILE A 207 -10.86 -13.76 -1.10
N SER A 208 -10.58 -12.47 -1.01
CA SER A 208 -11.11 -11.56 0.00
C SER A 208 -12.14 -10.64 -0.63
N ASN A 209 -13.28 -10.45 0.04
CA ASN A 209 -14.27 -9.47 -0.37
C ASN A 209 -14.00 -8.14 0.34
N VAL A 210 -13.90 -7.07 -0.43
CA VAL A 210 -13.75 -5.71 0.07
C VAL A 210 -15.05 -4.98 -0.19
N ASP A 211 -15.62 -4.41 0.87
CA ASP A 211 -16.74 -3.48 0.72
C ASP A 211 -16.21 -2.19 0.07
N LEU A 212 -16.71 -1.87 -1.12
CA LEU A 212 -16.39 -0.62 -1.83
C LEU A 212 -17.09 0.58 -1.19
N ILE A 213 -18.19 0.31 -0.50
CA ILE A 213 -19.11 1.31 0.01
C ILE A 213 -19.20 1.19 1.52
N VAL A 214 -19.22 2.34 2.21
CA VAL A 214 -19.43 2.40 3.66
C VAL A 214 -20.75 1.70 4.03
N LYS A 215 -20.74 0.94 5.14
CA LYS A 215 -21.84 0.07 5.56
C LYS A 215 -23.25 0.69 5.53
N PRO A 216 -23.47 1.99 5.83
CA PRO A 216 -24.81 2.58 5.75
C PRO A 216 -25.35 2.66 4.31
N LEU A 217 -24.46 2.87 3.33
CA LEU A 217 -24.81 3.07 1.93
C LEU A 217 -24.85 1.74 1.14
N SER A 218 -24.24 0.66 1.67
CA SER A 218 -24.17 -0.62 0.97
C SER A 218 -25.54 -1.28 0.75
N ARG A 219 -26.58 -0.86 1.49
CA ARG A 219 -27.96 -1.34 1.30
C ARG A 219 -28.67 -0.70 0.11
N PHE A 220 -28.14 0.40 -0.42
CA PHE A 220 -28.74 1.16 -1.52
C PHE A 220 -28.01 0.94 -2.85
N VAL A 221 -27.02 0.04 -2.89
CA VAL A 221 -26.21 -0.22 -4.09
C VAL A 221 -26.05 -1.71 -4.30
N THR A 222 -26.27 -2.15 -5.54
CA THR A 222 -26.25 -3.57 -5.94
C THR A 222 -24.84 -4.17 -6.01
N ASP A 223 -23.83 -3.35 -6.31
CA ASP A 223 -22.44 -3.79 -6.50
C ASP A 223 -21.49 -3.20 -5.43
N GLY A 224 -21.91 -3.27 -4.16
CA GLY A 224 -21.15 -2.71 -3.04
C GLY A 224 -19.89 -3.49 -2.63
N LYS A 225 -19.58 -4.62 -3.28
CA LYS A 225 -18.47 -5.51 -2.91
C LYS A 225 -17.60 -5.88 -4.11
N MET A 226 -16.29 -5.87 -3.89
CA MET A 226 -15.29 -6.35 -4.86
C MET A 226 -14.55 -7.54 -4.29
N SER A 227 -14.46 -8.62 -5.06
CA SER A 227 -13.60 -9.76 -4.75
C SER A 227 -12.19 -9.49 -5.25
N LYS A 228 -11.18 -9.61 -4.37
CA LYS A 228 -9.76 -9.50 -4.72
C LYS A 228 -8.98 -10.66 -4.10
N PHE A 229 -7.94 -11.12 -4.77
CA PHE A 229 -7.00 -12.08 -4.16
C PHE A 229 -6.32 -11.44 -2.95
N LYS A 230 -6.33 -12.13 -1.81
CA LYS A 230 -5.89 -11.58 -0.51
C LYS A 230 -4.41 -11.16 -0.53
N ASN A 231 -3.58 -11.90 -1.26
CA ASN A 231 -2.13 -11.77 -1.29
C ASN A 231 -1.59 -11.39 -2.68
N TYR A 232 -2.43 -10.83 -3.54
CA TYR A 232 -2.04 -10.40 -4.88
C TYR A 232 -2.31 -8.91 -5.01
N ARG A 233 -1.25 -8.11 -5.11
CA ARG A 233 -1.33 -6.66 -5.29
C ARG A 233 -0.78 -6.32 -6.67
N LEU A 234 -1.61 -5.65 -7.47
CA LEU A 234 -1.25 -5.12 -8.78
C LEU A 234 -1.45 -3.61 -8.80
N GLY A 235 -0.66 -2.93 -9.63
CA GLY A 235 -0.66 -1.48 -9.73
C GLY A 235 -0.06 -0.78 -8.52
N VAL A 236 -0.33 0.52 -8.41
CA VAL A 236 0.31 1.39 -7.41
C VAL A 236 -0.13 1.02 -5.99
N ASN A 237 0.85 0.79 -5.12
CA ASN A 237 0.66 0.61 -3.70
C ASN A 237 0.61 1.97 -2.99
N TYR A 238 -0.59 2.45 -2.71
CA TYR A 238 -0.82 3.71 -1.99
C TYR A 238 -0.60 3.60 -0.47
N ASP A 239 -0.19 2.45 0.05
CA ASP A 239 0.13 2.29 1.47
C ASP A 239 1.39 3.09 1.81
N LYS A 240 1.20 4.14 2.62
CA LYS A 240 2.24 5.06 3.10
C LYS A 240 3.29 4.37 3.97
N ASP A 241 2.98 3.19 4.51
CA ASP A 241 3.90 2.39 5.32
C ASP A 241 4.60 1.27 4.53
N SER A 242 4.37 1.18 3.22
CA SER A 242 4.99 0.18 2.34
C SER A 242 6.51 0.32 2.23
N ALA A 243 7.16 -0.79 1.86
CA ALA A 243 8.60 -0.80 1.59
C ALA A 243 8.97 0.14 0.42
N SER A 244 8.18 0.15 -0.66
CA SER A 244 8.40 1.02 -1.81
C SER A 244 8.40 2.51 -1.42
N CYS A 245 7.50 2.92 -0.52
CA CYS A 245 7.47 4.28 0.02
C CYS A 245 8.75 4.60 0.80
N LEU A 246 9.20 3.69 1.68
CA LEU A 246 10.44 3.87 2.44
C LEU A 246 11.67 3.96 1.54
N ILE A 247 11.78 3.07 0.55
CA ILE A 247 12.88 3.05 -0.41
C ILE A 247 12.91 4.34 -1.23
N TYR A 248 11.77 4.78 -1.74
CA TYR A 248 11.70 6.04 -2.49
C TYR A 248 12.08 7.23 -1.61
N THR A 249 11.62 7.26 -0.35
CA THR A 249 11.99 8.31 0.61
C THR A 249 13.50 8.34 0.87
N ASP A 250 14.16 7.19 1.00
CA ASP A 250 15.62 7.10 1.16
C ASP A 250 16.35 7.67 -0.07
N MET A 251 15.89 7.34 -1.27
CA MET A 251 16.45 7.86 -2.53
C MET A 251 16.27 9.38 -2.66
N VAL A 252 15.11 9.89 -2.26
CA VAL A 252 14.87 11.34 -2.16
C VAL A 252 15.79 11.95 -1.11
N ASN A 253 15.99 11.32 0.04
CA ASN A 253 16.84 11.85 1.10
C ASN A 253 18.30 12.01 0.65
N GLN A 254 18.77 11.11 -0.22
CA GLN A 254 20.12 11.12 -0.81
C GLN A 254 20.30 12.15 -1.94
N THR A 255 19.25 12.84 -2.39
CA THR A 255 19.39 13.90 -3.41
C THR A 255 20.05 15.15 -2.83
N SER A 256 20.89 15.81 -3.64
CA SER A 256 21.45 17.12 -3.31
C SER A 256 20.40 18.24 -3.41
N LEU A 257 19.30 18.02 -4.14
CA LEU A 257 18.28 19.03 -4.41
C LEU A 257 17.28 19.15 -3.25
N GLN A 258 17.50 20.14 -2.40
CA GLN A 258 16.69 20.40 -1.21
C GLN A 258 15.21 20.59 -1.54
N HIS A 259 14.89 21.37 -2.58
CA HIS A 259 13.52 21.60 -3.04
C HIS A 259 12.85 20.35 -3.66
N LEU A 260 13.63 19.38 -4.13
CA LEU A 260 13.08 18.10 -4.58
C LEU A 260 12.60 17.26 -3.39
N LYS A 261 13.27 17.35 -2.23
CA LYS A 261 12.84 16.72 -0.97
C LYS A 261 11.46 17.24 -0.53
N GLU A 262 11.24 18.55 -0.65
CA GLU A 262 9.94 19.19 -0.42
C GLU A 262 8.87 18.64 -1.37
N CYS A 263 9.13 18.68 -2.68
CA CYS A 263 8.18 18.20 -3.70
C CYS A 263 7.80 16.72 -3.50
N ALA A 264 8.78 15.88 -3.20
CA ALA A 264 8.55 14.46 -2.91
C ALA A 264 7.73 14.26 -1.63
N SER A 265 7.97 15.05 -0.59
CA SER A 265 7.23 14.96 0.67
C SER A 265 5.74 15.31 0.51
N ILE A 266 5.41 16.25 -0.38
CA ILE A 266 4.01 16.53 -0.75
C ILE A 266 3.36 15.29 -1.36
N VAL A 267 4.04 14.60 -2.28
CA VAL A 267 3.52 13.41 -2.99
C VAL A 267 3.39 12.20 -2.07
N ILE A 268 4.39 11.94 -1.22
CA ILE A 268 4.39 10.81 -0.28
C ILE A 268 3.37 11.06 0.84
N SER A 269 3.23 12.32 1.26
CA SER A 269 2.31 12.78 2.30
C SER A 269 2.40 11.93 3.59
N SER A 270 3.61 11.51 3.97
CA SER A 270 3.89 10.66 5.13
C SER A 270 5.23 10.99 5.76
N THR A 271 5.23 11.35 7.04
CA THR A 271 6.44 11.59 7.84
C THR A 271 7.05 10.29 8.38
N ARG A 272 6.30 9.18 8.36
CA ARG A 272 6.73 7.89 8.91
C ARG A 272 7.92 7.29 8.17
N ALA A 273 8.03 7.52 6.87
CA ALA A 273 9.16 6.99 6.10
C ALA A 273 10.48 7.65 6.56
N ILE A 274 10.50 8.98 6.71
CA ILE A 274 11.66 9.71 7.25
C ILE A 274 11.93 9.29 8.70
N ALA A 275 10.89 9.11 9.51
CA ALA A 275 11.01 8.60 10.88
C ALA A 275 11.75 7.25 10.95
N LYS A 276 11.44 6.33 10.01
CA LYS A 276 12.11 5.03 9.90
C LYS A 276 13.59 5.21 9.54
N LEU A 277 13.92 6.15 8.66
CA LEU A 277 15.31 6.46 8.30
C LEU A 277 16.11 7.03 9.49
N LEU A 278 15.53 7.98 10.24
CA LEU A 278 16.15 8.52 11.46
C LEU A 278 16.36 7.42 12.52
N TYR A 279 15.37 6.54 12.68
CA TYR A 279 15.46 5.40 13.59
C TYR A 279 16.60 4.44 13.21
N LEU A 280 16.82 4.20 11.91
CA LEU A 280 17.96 3.40 11.42
C LEU A 280 19.33 4.05 11.66
N ARG A 281 19.36 5.36 11.91
CA ARG A 281 20.56 6.13 12.22
C ARG A 281 20.75 6.41 13.71
N ASP A 282 19.87 5.85 14.56
CA ASP A 282 19.82 6.06 16.01
C ASP A 282 19.81 7.55 16.41
N ILE A 283 19.12 8.39 15.63
CA ILE A 283 18.93 9.81 15.91
C ILE A 283 17.44 10.16 15.95
N TYR A 284 17.10 11.21 16.70
CA TYR A 284 15.73 11.70 16.76
C TYR A 284 15.67 13.21 16.69
N ILE A 285 14.72 13.67 15.90
CA ILE A 285 14.26 15.05 15.90
C ILE A 285 12.76 15.07 15.61
N PRO A 286 12.01 16.06 16.09
CA PRO A 286 10.59 16.16 15.79
C PRO A 286 10.34 16.21 14.29
N LEU A 287 9.48 15.31 13.81
CA LEU A 287 9.11 15.23 12.41
C LEU A 287 8.09 16.29 12.01
N ILE A 288 7.29 16.72 12.98
CA ILE A 288 6.24 17.70 12.82
C ILE A 288 6.39 18.69 13.97
N TRP A 289 6.57 19.94 13.61
CA TRP A 289 6.65 21.07 14.52
C TRP A 289 5.38 21.89 14.39
N GLY A 290 4.55 21.84 15.41
CA GLY A 290 3.38 22.70 15.50
C GLY A 290 3.70 23.96 16.29
N SER A 291 3.30 25.11 15.76
CA SER A 291 3.35 26.37 16.51
C SER A 291 2.53 26.27 17.81
N LYS A 292 3.11 26.77 18.90
CA LYS A 292 2.42 27.01 20.18
C LYS A 292 1.35 28.09 20.07
N LYS A 293 1.52 29.02 19.13
CA LYS A 293 0.56 30.09 18.84
C LYS A 293 -0.61 29.46 18.07
N TYR A 294 -1.78 29.41 18.69
CA TYR A 294 -3.02 28.79 18.21
C TYR A 294 -2.97 27.26 18.02
N PRO A 295 -2.76 26.48 19.11
CA PRO A 295 -2.57 25.03 19.00
C PRO A 295 -3.82 24.26 18.54
N LYS A 296 -5.00 24.89 18.59
CA LYS A 296 -6.30 24.27 18.27
C LYS A 296 -6.88 24.73 16.92
N ASP A 297 -6.26 25.69 16.23
CA ASP A 297 -6.82 26.26 15.02
C ASP A 297 -6.09 25.74 13.78
N ALA A 298 -6.68 24.79 13.08
CA ALA A 298 -6.07 24.12 11.94
C ALA A 298 -5.76 25.06 10.76
N LEU A 299 -6.42 26.22 10.67
CA LEU A 299 -6.23 27.16 9.56
C LEU A 299 -5.07 28.13 9.79
N PHE A 300 -4.78 28.47 11.05
CA PHE A 300 -3.73 29.44 11.41
C PHE A 300 -2.51 28.80 12.08
N ARG A 301 -2.58 27.50 12.36
CA ARG A 301 -1.48 26.76 12.94
C ARG A 301 -0.41 26.54 11.89
N ILE A 302 0.72 27.19 12.14
CA ILE A 302 1.95 26.93 11.41
C ILE A 302 2.45 25.52 11.75
N GLU A 303 2.67 24.71 10.72
CA GLU A 303 3.22 23.36 10.83
C GLU A 303 4.46 23.21 9.94
N LEU A 304 5.60 22.89 10.54
CA LEU A 304 6.84 22.56 9.84
C LEU A 304 7.02 21.05 9.83
N THR A 305 7.10 20.45 8.64
CA THR A 305 7.32 19.02 8.45
C THR A 305 8.77 18.75 8.06
N LEU A 306 9.42 17.77 8.69
CA LEU A 306 10.73 17.30 8.28
C LEU A 306 10.60 16.57 6.93
N VAL A 307 11.26 17.09 5.90
CA VAL A 307 11.22 16.57 4.52
C VAL A 307 12.50 15.81 4.13
N GLY A 308 13.56 15.92 4.93
CA GLY A 308 14.78 15.13 4.77
C GLY A 308 15.89 15.58 5.71
N PHE A 309 17.03 14.90 5.64
CA PHE A 309 18.23 15.21 6.42
C PHE A 309 19.51 14.71 5.71
N ASP A 310 20.63 15.37 5.97
CA ASP A 310 21.97 14.96 5.52
C ASP A 310 22.90 14.84 6.73
N GLU A 311 23.80 13.85 6.74
CA GLU A 311 24.84 13.71 7.76
C GLU A 311 26.18 14.18 7.20
N ASN A 312 26.80 15.16 7.87
CA ASN A 312 28.11 15.68 7.52
C ASN A 312 29.14 15.25 8.56
N THR A 313 30.34 14.90 8.10
CA THR A 313 31.49 14.66 8.98
C THR A 313 32.56 15.70 8.65
N ASN A 314 32.78 16.62 9.58
CA ASN A 314 33.83 17.62 9.47
C ASN A 314 35.04 17.10 10.22
N VAL A 315 36.15 16.87 9.51
CA VAL A 315 37.43 16.50 10.11
C VAL A 315 38.25 17.78 10.26
N SER A 316 38.56 18.15 11.50
CA SER A 316 39.45 19.29 11.75
C SER A 316 40.89 18.96 11.32
N ILE A 317 41.49 19.83 10.50
CA ILE A 317 42.83 19.63 9.92
C ILE A 317 43.91 19.67 11.01
N GLU A 318 43.69 20.39 12.10
CA GLU A 318 44.71 20.68 13.12
C GLU A 318 44.68 19.75 14.35
N GLY A 319 43.64 18.92 14.51
CA GLY A 319 43.47 18.11 15.73
C GLY A 319 42.93 16.69 15.56
N GLY A 320 42.54 16.28 14.35
CA GLY A 320 42.00 14.95 14.09
C GLY A 320 40.62 14.68 14.72
N GLU A 321 40.06 15.63 15.47
CA GLU A 321 38.70 15.53 15.99
C GLU A 321 37.70 15.66 14.84
N SER A 322 36.88 14.61 14.69
CA SER A 322 35.79 14.56 13.71
C SER A 322 34.48 14.98 14.38
N ASN A 323 33.95 16.14 14.01
CA ASN A 323 32.62 16.57 14.45
C ASN A 323 31.58 16.12 13.42
N LYS A 324 30.59 15.34 13.87
CA LYS A 324 29.49 14.87 13.05
C LYS A 324 28.29 15.78 13.25
N THR A 325 27.82 16.42 12.19
CA THR A 325 26.63 17.26 12.21
C THR A 325 25.54 16.66 11.34
N VAL A 326 24.28 16.99 11.64
CA VAL A 326 23.13 16.60 10.84
C VAL A 326 22.44 17.87 10.36
N VAL A 327 22.30 18.00 9.05
CA VAL A 327 21.52 19.07 8.42
C VAL A 327 20.10 18.57 8.24
N LEU A 328 19.15 19.27 8.83
CA LEU A 328 17.73 18.94 8.83
C LEU A 328 16.98 19.91 7.91
N TYR A 329 16.08 19.37 7.11
CA TYR A 329 15.26 20.15 6.19
C TYR A 329 13.81 20.15 6.63
N TYR A 330 13.29 21.30 7.02
CA TYR A 330 11.89 21.48 7.39
C TYR A 330 11.18 22.33 6.36
N SER A 331 9.96 21.93 6.00
CA SER A 331 9.12 22.66 5.06
C SER A 331 7.67 22.71 5.52
N ASN A 332 7.00 23.81 5.22
CA ASN A 332 5.56 23.92 5.31
C ASN A 332 4.91 23.31 4.07
N LEU A 333 4.25 22.17 4.28
CA LEU A 333 3.55 21.46 3.23
C LEU A 333 2.09 21.94 3.06
N SER A 334 1.64 22.91 3.87
CA SER A 334 0.31 23.49 3.75
C SER A 334 0.25 24.52 2.63
N ASN A 335 -0.96 24.75 2.10
CA ASN A 335 -1.19 25.77 1.07
C ASN A 335 -1.16 27.21 1.61
N PHE A 336 -1.08 27.38 2.93
CA PHE A 336 -1.04 28.69 3.57
C PHE A 336 0.42 29.09 3.79
N GLY A 337 0.90 30.06 3.02
CA GLY A 337 2.29 30.51 3.10
C GLY A 337 2.62 31.18 4.43
N TYR A 338 3.91 31.20 4.77
CA TYR A 338 4.41 31.90 5.96
C TYR A 338 4.27 33.41 5.84
N SER A 339 3.52 34.04 6.75
CA SER A 339 3.43 35.50 6.80
C SER A 339 4.61 36.17 7.55
N PRO A 340 5.20 35.59 8.61
CA PRO A 340 6.49 36.06 9.11
C PRO A 340 7.61 35.02 8.92
N LYS A 341 8.77 35.49 8.43
CA LYS A 341 10.02 34.71 8.45
C LYS A 341 10.39 34.38 9.90
N LEU A 342 10.55 33.09 10.18
CA LEU A 342 11.06 32.52 11.41
C LEU A 342 12.53 32.90 11.60
N THR A 343 12.86 33.38 12.78
CA THR A 343 14.24 33.46 13.26
C THR A 343 14.62 32.19 14.02
N GLU A 344 15.91 31.91 14.16
CA GLU A 344 16.42 30.80 14.97
C GLU A 344 15.79 30.76 16.37
N GLU A 345 15.73 31.92 17.05
CA GLU A 345 15.13 32.01 18.38
C GLU A 345 13.64 31.66 18.38
N THR A 346 12.88 32.15 17.40
CA THR A 346 11.45 31.85 17.30
C THR A 346 11.22 30.38 16.97
N PHE A 347 12.08 29.76 16.16
CA PHE A 347 12.02 28.34 15.83
C PHE A 347 12.23 27.48 17.09
N VAL A 348 13.26 27.77 17.88
CA VAL A 348 13.58 27.01 19.11
C VAL A 348 12.53 27.19 20.20
N LYS A 349 11.99 28.41 20.39
CA LYS A 349 11.08 28.72 21.51
C LYS A 349 9.60 28.40 21.22
N ASN A 350 9.13 28.59 19.99
CA ASN A 350 7.69 28.66 19.69
C ASN A 350 7.09 27.37 19.13
N PHE A 351 7.87 26.32 18.92
CA PHE A 351 7.38 25.08 18.36
C PHE A 351 7.35 23.94 19.38
N LEU A 352 6.44 23.00 19.17
CA LEU A 352 6.29 21.77 19.94
C LEU A 352 6.45 20.55 19.04
N ASP A 353 6.96 19.47 19.63
CA ASP A 353 7.00 18.17 18.96
C ASP A 353 5.58 17.58 18.91
N ASP A 354 4.91 17.78 17.79
CA ASP A 354 3.57 17.25 17.56
C ASP A 354 3.55 15.76 17.25
N TRP A 355 4.68 15.22 16.79
CA TRP A 355 4.76 13.84 16.37
C TRP A 355 4.84 12.89 17.58
N LEU A 356 5.74 13.15 18.54
CA LEU A 356 5.77 12.42 19.82
C LEU A 356 4.87 13.04 20.90
N LYS A 357 4.37 14.27 20.70
CA LYS A 357 3.57 15.03 21.68
C LYS A 357 4.32 15.23 22.99
N ILE A 358 5.56 15.70 22.90
CA ILE A 358 6.39 16.01 24.06
C ILE A 358 6.23 17.49 24.40
N GLU A 359 5.51 17.80 25.48
CA GLU A 359 5.16 19.18 25.87
C GLU A 359 6.38 20.06 26.16
N ASN A 360 7.43 19.49 26.75
CA ASN A 360 8.66 20.21 27.13
C ASN A 360 9.88 19.75 26.31
N PHE A 361 9.68 19.47 25.02
CA PHE A 361 10.81 19.14 24.15
C PHE A 361 11.74 20.35 24.01
N LYS A 362 13.01 20.19 24.40
CA LYS A 362 14.04 21.21 24.20
C LYS A 362 14.76 20.90 22.91
N PHE A 363 14.59 21.77 21.89
CA PHE A 363 15.36 21.64 20.66
C PHE A 363 16.85 21.82 20.97
N PRO A 364 17.74 20.96 20.45
CA PRO A 364 19.17 21.17 20.57
C PRO A 364 19.59 22.48 19.91
N LYS A 365 20.68 23.10 20.34
CA LYS A 365 21.02 24.44 19.83
C LYS A 365 21.46 24.33 18.36
N PRO A 366 20.84 25.07 17.42
CA PRO A 366 21.29 25.09 16.04
C PRO A 366 22.74 25.59 15.92
N ILE A 367 23.56 24.88 15.13
CA ILE A 367 24.87 25.34 14.69
C ILE A 367 24.70 26.35 13.54
N LYS A 368 23.77 26.05 12.62
CA LYS A 368 23.38 26.94 11.53
C LYS A 368 21.87 26.90 11.32
N PHE A 369 21.30 28.05 11.01
CA PHE A 369 19.90 28.20 10.63
C PHE A 369 19.82 29.07 9.38
N ALA A 370 19.17 28.58 8.32
CA ALA A 370 19.02 29.34 7.09
C ALA A 370 17.76 28.96 6.33
N TYR A 371 17.26 29.89 5.54
CA TYR A 371 16.21 29.63 4.56
C TYR A 371 16.77 29.01 3.30
N VAL A 372 16.06 28.01 2.78
CA VAL A 372 16.30 27.43 1.45
C VAL A 372 15.34 28.09 0.48
N THR A 373 14.04 27.86 0.65
CA THR A 373 12.94 28.50 -0.08
C THR A 373 12.12 29.36 0.89
N ASP A 374 11.07 30.03 0.44
CA ASP A 374 10.22 30.82 1.34
C ASP A 374 9.43 29.93 2.33
N GLU A 375 9.25 28.65 2.00
CA GLU A 375 8.52 27.66 2.79
C GLU A 375 9.44 26.62 3.44
N MET A 376 10.75 26.69 3.22
CA MET A 376 11.71 25.66 3.63
C MET A 376 12.90 26.26 4.36
N ILE A 377 13.21 25.69 5.53
CA ILE A 377 14.38 26.03 6.34
C ILE A 377 15.34 24.83 6.42
N LYS A 378 16.62 25.13 6.56
CA LYS A 378 17.67 24.17 6.89
C LYS A 378 18.26 24.49 8.26
N VAL A 379 18.41 23.47 9.10
CA VAL A 379 18.90 23.58 10.47
C VAL A 379 20.00 22.56 10.66
N GLU A 380 21.22 23.01 10.98
CA GLU A 380 22.36 22.14 11.26
C GLU A 380 22.50 21.96 12.78
N VAL A 381 22.64 20.71 13.23
CA VAL A 381 22.68 20.35 14.66
C VAL A 381 23.77 19.30 14.89
N ASP A 382 24.33 19.24 16.09
CA ASP A 382 25.26 18.19 16.48
C ASP A 382 24.57 16.82 16.51
N ARG A 383 25.19 15.81 15.87
CA ARG A 383 24.66 14.45 15.85
C ARG A 383 24.58 13.83 17.25
N ILE A 384 25.50 14.17 18.15
CA ILE A 384 25.56 13.62 19.52
C ILE A 384 24.29 14.02 20.29
N GLU A 385 23.91 15.29 20.23
CA GLU A 385 22.71 15.80 20.89
C GLU A 385 21.44 15.08 20.38
N LEU A 386 21.35 14.83 19.06
CA LEU A 386 20.22 14.09 18.46
C LEU A 386 20.17 12.62 18.90
N GLN A 387 21.33 12.01 19.13
CA GLN A 387 21.43 10.63 19.60
C GLN A 387 21.04 10.49 21.09
N GLU A 388 21.40 11.47 21.93
CA GLU A 388 20.96 11.52 23.33
C GLU A 388 19.43 11.61 23.44
N ILE A 389 18.82 12.45 22.60
CA ILE A 389 17.36 12.57 22.54
C ILE A 389 16.73 11.24 22.05
N PHE A 390 17.31 10.61 21.03
CA PHE A 390 16.85 9.30 20.55
C PHE A 390 16.86 8.27 21.67
N ASN A 391 17.97 8.16 22.41
CA ASN A 391 18.09 7.21 23.52
C ASN A 391 17.05 7.48 24.61
N THR A 392 16.81 8.75 24.92
CA THR A 392 15.81 9.18 25.90
C THR A 392 14.38 8.76 25.50
N TYR A 393 14.03 8.87 24.22
CA TYR A 393 12.66 8.64 23.74
C TYR A 393 12.48 7.37 22.88
N LYS A 394 13.49 6.50 22.80
CA LYS A 394 13.54 5.31 21.93
C LYS A 394 12.26 4.47 21.95
N ARG A 395 11.72 4.22 23.15
CA ARG A 395 10.48 3.43 23.32
C ARG A 395 9.26 4.13 22.72
N LYS A 396 9.12 5.45 22.90
CA LYS A 396 8.01 6.23 22.32
C LYS A 396 8.11 6.27 20.80
N ILE A 397 9.31 6.50 20.26
CA ILE A 397 9.58 6.48 18.81
C ILE A 397 9.18 5.14 18.20
N ARG A 398 9.67 4.03 18.78
CA ARG A 398 9.32 2.67 18.34
C ARG A 398 7.82 2.41 18.36
N ASN A 399 7.11 2.91 19.37
CA ASN A 399 5.66 2.75 19.48
C ASN A 399 4.90 3.54 18.40
N ASN A 400 5.34 4.75 18.06
CA ASN A 400 4.74 5.56 17.00
C ASN A 400 5.04 5.01 15.59
N LEU A 401 6.15 4.29 15.42
CA LEU A 401 6.52 3.62 14.17
C LEU A 401 5.79 2.29 13.93
N ARG A 402 5.25 1.66 14.98
CA ARG A 402 4.51 0.40 14.83
C ARG A 402 3.26 0.60 13.99
N ILE A 403 3.12 -0.21 12.95
CA ILE A 403 1.88 -0.32 12.19
C ILE A 403 0.81 -0.84 13.15
N LYS A 404 -0.11 0.03 13.56
CA LYS A 404 -1.31 -0.39 14.26
C LYS A 404 -2.16 -1.13 13.24
N ASN A 405 -2.12 -2.46 13.27
CA ASN A 405 -3.16 -3.24 12.63
C ASN A 405 -4.45 -2.78 13.31
N ASN A 406 -5.30 -2.06 12.58
CA ASN A 406 -6.65 -1.71 13.01
C ASN A 406 -7.50 -2.98 13.05
N SER A 407 -7.15 -3.93 13.91
CA SER A 407 -8.15 -4.64 14.68
C SER A 407 -8.45 -3.73 15.87
N GLU A 408 -9.19 -2.65 15.64
CA GLU A 408 -9.96 -2.09 16.76
C GLU A 408 -10.76 -3.27 17.31
N SER A 409 -10.40 -3.73 18.50
CA SER A 409 -11.15 -4.81 19.13
C SER A 409 -12.60 -4.35 19.21
N MET A 410 -13.56 -5.28 19.09
CA MET A 410 -14.97 -4.95 19.25
C MET A 410 -15.21 -4.19 20.58
N LEU A 411 -14.38 -4.46 21.59
CA LEU A 411 -14.31 -3.76 22.87
C LEU A 411 -13.90 -2.28 22.75
N GLU A 412 -12.88 -1.91 21.97
CA GLU A 412 -12.51 -0.50 21.78
C GLU A 412 -13.59 0.29 21.04
N ARG A 413 -14.32 -0.36 20.12
CA ARG A 413 -15.48 0.25 19.44
C ARG A 413 -16.66 0.43 20.39
N LEU A 414 -16.97 -0.58 21.20
CA LEU A 414 -18.00 -0.51 22.23
C LEU A 414 -17.65 0.56 23.27
N TRP A 415 -16.40 0.64 23.71
CA TRP A 415 -15.96 1.62 24.71
C TRP A 415 -16.04 3.06 24.18
N LYS A 416 -15.63 3.31 22.93
CA LYS A 416 -15.85 4.62 22.28
C LYS A 416 -17.33 4.98 22.09
N TYR A 417 -18.21 3.99 21.94
CA TYR A 417 -19.65 4.20 21.81
C TYR A 417 -20.29 4.50 23.16
N ILE A 418 -19.85 3.81 24.21
CA ILE A 418 -20.30 4.02 25.60
C ILE A 418 -19.80 5.35 26.16
N CYS A 419 -18.59 5.79 25.80
CA CYS A 419 -18.04 7.07 26.27
C CYS A 419 -18.50 8.30 25.44
N ARG A 420 -19.35 8.12 24.42
CA ARG A 420 -19.92 9.20 23.60
C ARG A 420 -21.40 9.46 23.85
N ASN A 421 -22.05 8.61 24.64
CA ASN A 421 -23.35 8.85 25.27
C ASN A 421 -23.14 9.06 26.76
#